data_AF-A0A5R8YUI7-F1
#
_entry.id   AF-A0A5R8YUI7-F1
#
_cell.length_a   1.000
_cell.length_b   1.000
_cell.length_c   1.000
_cell.angle_alpha   90.00
_cell.angle_beta   90.00
_cell.angle_gamma   90.00
#
_symmetry.space_group_name_H-M   'P 1'
#
loop_
_entity.id
_entity.type
_entity.pdbx_description
1 polymer ?
#
loop_
_entity_poly.entity_id
_entity_poly.type
_entity_poly.pdbx_seq_one_letter_code
_entity_poly.pdbx_strand_id
1 'polypeptide(L)'
;MSTIFRPVRFRPTSRSLVPVGATLVAAVTGALLTASPAQAADGAGMSASWNYYRSDAFQVGATLPGVKLTAFGSDQSGSRNLHGTIEHVADDGRCSRVVIRAINVSSDLVNETTCGNGTYKTFSTGSGSFDDGLLVLVYRTIPGTTNADKSLFVAIPSSATDAGVRTTGTGASWSYYTATDYTYSLVRPGVRLTGYGSDDGGRSTLNTLEKTATGSGCASANVKVGDVNTSGSTCTGTAAYFSRWNLDGGLTAKACYKPTSAAEACLSTYLPKPV
;
A
#
# COMPACT_ATOMS: atom_id res chain seq x y z
N MET A 1 67.08 -68.79 -23.23
CA MET A 1 65.97 -69.75 -23.41
C MET A 1 65.36 -69.52 -24.79
N SER A 2 65.52 -70.52 -25.65
CA SER A 2 65.01 -70.76 -27.01
C SER A 2 63.46 -70.63 -27.10
N THR A 3 62.72 -70.45 -28.21
CA THR A 3 62.94 -70.27 -29.67
C THR A 3 61.55 -70.04 -30.35
N ILE A 4 61.51 -69.18 -31.38
CA ILE A 4 60.82 -69.25 -32.72
C ILE A 4 59.27 -69.39 -32.82
N PHE A 5 58.60 -68.47 -33.55
CA PHE A 5 57.96 -68.64 -34.91
C PHE A 5 56.98 -67.50 -35.29
N ARG A 6 57.16 -66.95 -36.51
CA ARG A 6 56.16 -66.20 -37.32
C ARG A 6 55.09 -67.19 -37.85
N PRO A 7 53.84 -66.84 -38.26
CA PRO A 7 53.57 -65.94 -39.40
C PRO A 7 52.19 -65.20 -39.44
N VAL A 8 52.04 -64.40 -40.50
CA VAL A 8 50.91 -63.54 -40.93
C VAL A 8 49.70 -64.34 -41.45
N ARG A 9 48.47 -63.87 -41.22
CA ARG A 9 47.26 -64.19 -42.02
C ARG A 9 46.35 -62.94 -42.13
N PHE A 10 46.17 -62.40 -43.34
CA PHE A 10 45.08 -62.64 -44.31
C PHE A 10 43.71 -62.04 -43.93
N ARG A 11 43.38 -60.91 -44.60
CA ARG A 11 42.01 -60.44 -44.94
C ARG A 11 41.28 -61.58 -45.71
N PRO A 12 39.94 -61.75 -45.71
CA PRO A 12 39.03 -60.80 -46.39
C PRO A 12 37.50 -60.84 -46.10
N THR A 13 36.85 -59.76 -46.55
CA THR A 13 35.50 -59.60 -47.16
C THR A 13 34.21 -60.27 -46.64
N SER A 14 33.24 -59.36 -46.41
CA SER A 14 31.84 -59.34 -46.91
C SER A 14 30.76 -60.19 -46.21
N ARG A 15 29.72 -59.51 -45.69
CA ARG A 15 28.35 -59.53 -46.22
C ARG A 15 27.42 -58.59 -45.42
N SER A 16 26.44 -58.04 -46.13
CA SER A 16 25.41 -57.08 -45.72
C SER A 16 24.52 -57.50 -44.53
N LEU A 17 24.03 -56.53 -43.76
CA LEU A 17 22.61 -56.14 -43.67
C LEU A 17 22.42 -55.04 -42.59
N VAL A 18 21.53 -54.10 -42.88
CA VAL A 18 21.09 -52.95 -42.06
C VAL A 18 20.40 -53.43 -40.77
N PRO A 19 20.60 -52.74 -39.63
CA PRO A 19 19.44 -52.08 -39.01
C PRO A 19 19.74 -50.70 -38.39
N VAL A 20 18.78 -49.79 -38.59
CA VAL A 20 18.20 -48.83 -37.64
C VAL A 20 19.12 -48.29 -36.54
N GLY A 21 19.54 -47.04 -36.68
CA GLY A 21 20.01 -46.19 -35.60
C GLY A 21 19.39 -44.82 -35.75
N ALA A 22 18.34 -44.54 -35.00
CA ALA A 22 17.65 -43.25 -34.98
C ALA A 22 18.63 -42.15 -34.53
N THR A 23 18.92 -41.22 -35.44
CA THR A 23 19.68 -40.01 -35.14
C THR A 23 18.82 -39.11 -34.27
N LEU A 24 19.13 -39.05 -32.98
CA LEU A 24 18.53 -38.11 -32.04
C LEU A 24 19.07 -36.71 -32.37
N VAL A 25 18.37 -35.97 -33.24
CA VAL A 25 18.59 -34.52 -33.39
C VAL A 25 17.93 -33.87 -32.18
N ALA A 26 18.72 -33.59 -31.15
CA ALA A 26 18.30 -32.75 -30.04
C ALA A 26 18.10 -31.32 -30.57
N ALA A 27 16.87 -31.02 -30.99
CA ALA A 27 16.43 -29.66 -31.24
C ALA A 27 16.44 -28.92 -29.89
N VAL A 28 17.46 -28.09 -29.68
CA VAL A 28 17.46 -27.10 -28.60
C VAL A 28 16.47 -26.01 -29.01
N THR A 29 15.19 -26.23 -28.74
CA THR A 29 14.22 -25.14 -28.66
C THR A 29 14.55 -24.35 -27.41
N GLY A 30 15.39 -23.33 -27.57
CA GLY A 30 15.51 -22.25 -26.60
C GLY A 30 14.14 -21.60 -26.49
N ALA A 31 13.36 -22.01 -25.49
CA ALA A 31 12.17 -21.28 -25.07
C ALA A 31 12.65 -19.91 -24.61
N LEU A 32 12.61 -18.93 -25.52
CA LEU A 32 12.57 -17.53 -25.18
C LEU A 32 11.29 -17.35 -24.36
N LEU A 33 11.41 -17.49 -23.04
CA LEU A 33 10.45 -16.92 -22.11
C LEU A 33 10.44 -15.44 -22.45
N THR A 34 9.42 -15.00 -23.18
CA THR A 34 9.10 -13.59 -23.28
C THR A 34 8.90 -13.12 -21.85
N ALA A 35 9.91 -12.45 -21.30
CA ALA A 35 9.75 -11.72 -20.05
C ALA A 35 8.54 -10.82 -20.30
N SER A 36 7.43 -11.09 -19.61
CA SER A 36 6.30 -10.19 -19.64
C SER A 36 6.84 -8.83 -19.23
N PRO A 37 6.51 -7.73 -19.95
CA PRO A 37 7.00 -6.43 -19.55
C PRO A 37 6.63 -6.24 -18.09
N ALA A 38 7.63 -6.01 -17.23
CA ALA A 38 7.37 -5.59 -15.87
C ALA A 38 6.49 -4.35 -15.99
N GLN A 39 5.21 -4.46 -15.63
CA GLN A 39 4.33 -3.31 -15.55
C GLN A 39 5.01 -2.33 -14.59
N ALA A 40 5.51 -1.22 -15.13
CA ALA A 40 6.10 -0.19 -14.31
C ALA A 40 5.00 0.29 -13.36
N ALA A 41 5.23 0.11 -12.06
CA ALA A 41 4.35 0.66 -11.04
C ALA A 41 4.28 2.18 -11.26
N ASP A 42 3.11 2.69 -11.59
CA ASP A 42 2.89 4.14 -11.72
C ASP A 42 2.06 4.63 -10.53
N GLY A 43 2.78 4.94 -9.45
CA GLY A 43 2.26 5.59 -8.26
C GLY A 43 2.24 7.11 -8.37
N ALA A 44 2.79 7.73 -9.41
CA ALA A 44 3.06 9.16 -9.40
C ALA A 44 1.80 9.99 -9.10
N GLY A 45 1.89 10.86 -8.09
CA GLY A 45 0.77 11.71 -7.67
C GLY A 45 -0.29 11.00 -6.82
N MET A 46 -0.19 9.69 -6.58
CA MET A 46 -1.05 9.01 -5.62
C MET A 46 -0.73 9.49 -4.21
N SER A 47 -1.77 9.89 -3.46
CA SER A 47 -1.61 10.29 -2.07
C SER A 47 -2.89 10.08 -1.28
N ALA A 48 -2.76 9.94 0.03
CA ALA A 48 -3.89 10.07 0.93
C ALA A 48 -3.45 10.65 2.27
N SER A 49 -4.32 11.42 2.90
CA SER A 49 -4.07 12.01 4.19
C SER A 49 -5.35 12.27 4.96
N TRP A 50 -5.22 12.28 6.29
CA TRP A 50 -6.16 12.91 7.19
C TRP A 50 -5.44 13.44 8.40
N ASN A 51 -5.94 14.53 8.98
CA ASN A 51 -5.45 15.02 10.26
C ASN A 51 -6.48 15.88 10.97
N TYR A 52 -6.43 15.88 12.29
CA TYR A 52 -7.08 16.89 13.13
C TYR A 52 -6.22 18.15 13.09
N TYR A 53 -6.79 19.25 12.59
CA TYR A 53 -6.16 20.58 12.63
C TYR A 53 -6.73 21.44 13.77
N ARG A 54 -7.85 21.01 14.36
CA ARG A 54 -8.38 21.45 15.65
C ARG A 54 -8.92 20.24 16.42
N SER A 55 -9.25 20.41 17.69
CA SER A 55 -9.79 19.32 18.52
C SER A 55 -11.19 18.84 18.13
N ASP A 56 -11.88 19.60 17.29
CA ASP A 56 -13.25 19.35 16.84
C ASP A 56 -13.35 19.29 15.31
N ALA A 57 -12.22 19.38 14.60
CA ALA A 57 -12.20 19.49 13.16
C ALA A 57 -11.00 18.78 12.53
N PHE A 58 -11.27 18.03 11.48
CA PHE A 58 -10.30 17.28 10.73
C PHE A 58 -10.47 17.50 9.23
N GLN A 59 -9.43 17.19 8.47
CA GLN A 59 -9.45 17.25 7.02
C GLN A 59 -9.06 15.89 6.45
N VAL A 60 -9.51 15.61 5.23
CA VAL A 60 -9.20 14.40 4.48
C VAL A 60 -8.85 14.79 3.06
N GLY A 61 -7.76 14.26 2.55
CA GLY A 61 -7.32 14.46 1.17
C GLY A 61 -6.96 13.13 0.55
N ALA A 62 -7.26 12.95 -0.73
CA ALA A 62 -6.82 11.79 -1.49
C ALA A 62 -6.64 12.14 -2.96
N THR A 63 -5.68 11.48 -3.60
CA THR A 63 -5.40 11.61 -5.03
C THR A 63 -5.09 10.24 -5.61
N LEU A 64 -5.73 9.94 -6.74
CA LEU A 64 -5.38 8.86 -7.66
C LEU A 64 -5.12 9.50 -9.03
N PRO A 65 -4.50 8.78 -9.99
CA PRO A 65 -4.45 9.26 -11.37
C PRO A 65 -5.85 9.67 -11.85
N GLY A 66 -6.04 10.96 -12.18
CA GLY A 66 -7.31 11.52 -12.64
C GLY A 66 -8.39 11.76 -11.57
N VAL A 67 -8.13 11.51 -10.28
CA VAL A 67 -9.12 11.69 -9.21
C VAL A 67 -8.55 12.56 -8.09
N LYS A 68 -9.31 13.55 -7.63
CA LYS A 68 -8.96 14.38 -6.48
C LYS A 68 -10.12 14.46 -5.50
N LEU A 69 -9.86 14.15 -4.23
CA LEU A 69 -10.79 14.32 -3.13
C LEU A 69 -10.25 15.33 -2.13
N THR A 70 -11.13 16.23 -1.68
CA THR A 70 -10.85 17.14 -0.56
C THR A 70 -12.09 17.20 0.32
N ALA A 71 -11.92 16.99 1.62
CA ALA A 71 -13.02 17.00 2.56
C ALA A 71 -12.60 17.57 3.92
N PHE A 72 -13.58 18.12 4.63
CA PHE A 72 -13.45 18.64 5.98
C PHE A 72 -14.56 18.01 6.83
N GLY A 73 -14.21 17.69 8.06
CA GLY A 73 -15.12 17.06 8.99
C GLY A 73 -15.12 17.73 10.34
N SER A 74 -16.24 17.59 11.04
CA SER A 74 -16.42 17.99 12.43
C SER A 74 -16.50 16.75 13.31
N ASP A 75 -16.01 16.85 14.55
CA ASP A 75 -16.06 15.78 15.55
C ASP A 75 -16.45 16.34 16.94
N GLN A 76 -17.69 16.08 17.32
CA GLN A 76 -18.27 16.44 18.61
C GLN A 76 -18.20 15.23 19.57
N SER A 77 -16.98 14.86 19.96
CA SER A 77 -16.72 13.79 20.96
C SER A 77 -17.23 12.42 20.52
N GLY A 78 -16.88 12.01 19.31
CA GLY A 78 -17.35 10.76 18.70
C GLY A 78 -18.29 11.03 17.54
N SER A 79 -19.21 11.97 17.74
CA SER A 79 -20.21 12.37 16.75
C SER A 79 -19.57 13.11 15.58
N ARG A 80 -19.45 12.44 14.43
CA ARG A 80 -18.77 13.00 13.26
C ARG A 80 -19.69 13.34 12.09
N ASN A 81 -19.25 14.32 11.30
CA ASN A 81 -19.76 14.62 9.97
C ASN A 81 -18.58 14.88 9.04
N LEU A 82 -18.70 14.52 7.76
CA LEU A 82 -17.73 14.85 6.73
C LEU A 82 -18.44 15.48 5.52
N HIS A 83 -17.91 16.59 5.03
CA HIS A 83 -18.35 17.28 3.82
C HIS A 83 -17.16 17.53 2.90
N GLY A 84 -17.35 17.42 1.59
CA GLY A 84 -16.24 17.56 0.66
C GLY A 84 -16.64 17.53 -0.79
N THR A 85 -15.62 17.45 -1.63
CA THR A 85 -15.73 17.36 -3.09
C THR A 85 -14.91 16.19 -3.60
N ILE A 86 -15.48 15.48 -4.57
CA ILE A 86 -14.77 14.55 -5.44
C ILE A 86 -14.75 15.15 -6.84
N GLU A 87 -13.56 15.25 -7.43
CA GLU A 87 -13.31 15.86 -8.74
C GLU A 87 -12.61 14.87 -9.65
N HIS A 88 -13.03 14.83 -10.91
CA HIS A 88 -12.29 14.14 -11.97
C HIS A 88 -11.44 15.14 -12.74
N VAL A 89 -10.12 14.97 -12.67
CA VAL A 89 -9.13 15.96 -13.13
C VAL A 89 -8.34 15.52 -14.36
N ALA A 90 -8.69 14.38 -14.95
CA ALA A 90 -8.06 13.86 -16.15
C ALA A 90 -9.05 13.77 -17.31
N ASP A 91 -8.50 13.77 -18.53
CA ASP A 91 -9.23 13.44 -19.75
C ASP A 91 -8.88 12.01 -20.18
N ASP A 92 -9.28 11.02 -19.36
CA ASP A 92 -8.93 9.61 -19.53
C ASP A 92 -10.17 8.71 -19.76
N GLY A 93 -11.33 9.32 -20.00
CA GLY A 93 -12.60 8.60 -20.19
C GLY A 93 -13.06 7.84 -18.95
N ARG A 94 -12.61 8.22 -17.75
CA ARG A 94 -13.02 7.61 -16.48
C ARG A 94 -13.95 8.52 -15.67
N CYS A 95 -14.35 7.97 -14.53
CA CYS A 95 -15.10 8.69 -13.52
C CYS A 95 -14.36 8.63 -12.18
N SER A 96 -14.60 9.64 -11.36
CA SER A 96 -14.20 9.67 -9.97
C SER A 96 -15.39 9.28 -9.10
N ARG A 97 -15.18 8.34 -8.18
CA ARG A 97 -16.21 7.90 -7.25
C ARG A 97 -15.69 7.91 -5.83
N VAL A 98 -16.51 8.41 -4.91
CA VAL A 98 -16.27 8.38 -3.46
C VAL A 98 -17.36 7.57 -2.79
N VAL A 99 -16.95 6.68 -1.88
CA VAL A 99 -17.84 5.97 -0.97
C VAL A 99 -17.38 6.25 0.45
N ILE A 100 -18.28 6.66 1.33
CA ILE A 100 -17.97 6.87 2.75
C ILE A 100 -18.81 5.92 3.59
N ARG A 101 -18.17 5.25 4.55
CA ARG A 101 -18.81 4.33 5.49
C ARG A 101 -18.33 4.62 6.90
N ALA A 102 -19.19 4.36 7.87
CA ALA A 102 -18.73 4.08 9.23
C ALA A 102 -18.20 2.64 9.27
N ILE A 103 -17.09 2.39 9.98
CA ILE A 103 -16.35 1.11 9.95
C ILE A 103 -17.22 -0.10 10.35
N ASN A 104 -18.20 0.10 11.24
CA ASN A 104 -19.10 -0.96 11.71
C ASN A 104 -20.52 -0.88 11.11
N VAL A 105 -20.72 -0.07 10.07
CA VAL A 105 -22.02 0.11 9.42
C VAL A 105 -21.94 -0.40 7.99
N SER A 106 -22.91 -1.23 7.59
CA SER A 106 -22.94 -1.86 6.27
C SER A 106 -23.44 -0.94 5.15
N SER A 107 -24.15 0.14 5.49
CA SER A 107 -24.67 1.11 4.53
C SER A 107 -23.66 2.20 4.19
N ASP A 108 -23.63 2.61 2.92
CA ASP A 108 -22.89 3.79 2.48
C ASP A 108 -23.56 5.06 3.04
N LEU A 109 -22.77 5.92 3.69
CA LEU A 109 -23.19 7.27 4.10
C LEU A 109 -23.14 8.24 2.91
N VAL A 110 -22.22 8.00 1.99
CA VAL A 110 -22.03 8.75 0.74
C VAL A 110 -21.66 7.74 -0.34
N ASN A 111 -22.21 7.92 -1.54
CA ASN A 111 -21.83 7.19 -2.74
C ASN A 111 -22.05 8.09 -3.96
N GLU A 112 -21.06 8.93 -4.25
CA GLU A 112 -21.14 9.94 -5.31
C GLU A 112 -20.18 9.61 -6.44
N THR A 113 -20.58 9.90 -7.67
CA THR A 113 -19.78 9.68 -8.88
C THR A 113 -19.86 10.88 -9.81
N THR A 114 -18.72 11.30 -10.36
CA THR A 114 -18.61 12.34 -11.37
C THR A 114 -17.71 11.88 -12.51
N CYS A 115 -18.04 12.25 -13.75
CA CYS A 115 -17.35 11.80 -14.96
C CYS A 115 -17.06 12.99 -15.86
N GLY A 116 -15.90 12.98 -16.52
CA GLY A 116 -15.45 14.05 -17.42
C GLY A 116 -14.51 15.04 -16.74
N ASN A 117 -13.53 15.51 -17.50
CA ASN A 117 -12.46 16.37 -17.01
C ASN A 117 -13.01 17.69 -16.43
N GLY A 118 -12.55 18.07 -15.25
CA GLY A 118 -12.96 19.27 -14.52
C GLY A 118 -14.34 19.18 -13.87
N THR A 119 -14.98 18.01 -13.89
CA THR A 119 -16.27 17.82 -13.22
C THR A 119 -16.08 17.47 -11.75
N TYR A 120 -16.97 17.96 -10.90
CA TYR A 120 -16.96 17.66 -9.47
C TYR A 120 -18.36 17.39 -8.92
N LYS A 121 -18.39 16.65 -7.82
CA LYS A 121 -19.58 16.45 -6.98
C LYS A 121 -19.25 16.82 -5.55
N THR A 122 -20.14 17.57 -4.92
CA THR A 122 -20.12 17.80 -3.48
C THR A 122 -20.82 16.64 -2.76
N PHE A 123 -20.34 16.29 -1.57
CA PHE A 123 -21.00 15.31 -0.72
C PHE A 123 -21.04 15.77 0.74
N SER A 124 -21.95 15.17 1.50
CA SER A 124 -22.02 15.29 2.96
C SER A 124 -22.51 13.97 3.53
N THR A 125 -21.92 13.51 4.64
CA THR A 125 -22.44 12.35 5.38
C THR A 125 -23.76 12.65 6.12
N GLY A 126 -24.28 13.89 6.01
CA GLY A 126 -25.54 14.30 6.62
C GLY A 126 -25.47 14.49 8.15
N SER A 127 -26.60 14.84 8.76
CA SER A 127 -26.73 15.03 10.22
C SER A 127 -26.72 13.72 11.02
N GLY A 128 -26.47 12.58 10.37
CA GLY A 128 -26.28 11.30 11.03
C GLY A 128 -24.93 11.28 11.73
N SER A 129 -24.93 11.64 13.01
CA SER A 129 -23.81 11.37 13.90
C SER A 129 -23.54 9.87 13.92
N PHE A 130 -22.33 9.47 13.58
CA PHE A 130 -21.83 8.12 13.85
C PHE A 130 -20.64 8.24 14.80
N ASP A 131 -20.59 7.33 15.77
CA ASP A 131 -19.53 7.29 16.79
C ASP A 131 -18.39 6.35 16.39
N ASP A 132 -18.51 5.70 15.23
CA ASP A 132 -17.53 4.76 14.69
C ASP A 132 -16.38 5.46 13.95
N GLY A 133 -15.35 4.67 13.63
CA GLY A 133 -14.33 5.11 12.70
C GLY A 133 -14.91 5.35 11.30
N LEU A 134 -14.23 6.18 10.51
CA LEU A 134 -14.57 6.46 9.13
C LEU A 134 -13.72 5.65 8.17
N LEU A 135 -14.34 5.19 7.10
CA LEU A 135 -13.67 4.66 5.92
C LEU A 135 -14.09 5.48 4.70
N VAL A 136 -13.14 6.23 4.15
CA VAL A 136 -13.31 7.00 2.91
C VAL A 136 -12.65 6.23 1.78
N LEU A 137 -13.45 5.66 0.89
CA LEU A 137 -12.97 4.91 -0.27
C LEU A 137 -13.03 5.80 -1.50
N VAL A 138 -11.93 5.85 -2.25
CA VAL A 138 -11.80 6.65 -3.46
C VAL A 138 -11.48 5.72 -4.61
N TYR A 139 -12.21 5.89 -5.71
CA TYR A 139 -12.11 5.04 -6.88
C TYR A 139 -11.97 5.87 -8.14
N ARG A 140 -11.21 5.34 -9.10
CA ARG A 140 -11.38 5.66 -10.52
C ARG A 140 -12.17 4.52 -11.17
N THR A 141 -13.28 4.85 -11.82
CA THR A 141 -14.23 3.84 -12.35
C THR A 141 -14.47 3.97 -13.84
N ILE A 142 -14.95 2.89 -14.44
CA ILE A 142 -15.46 2.88 -15.82
C ILE A 142 -16.84 3.56 -15.85
N PRO A 143 -17.10 4.49 -16.79
CA PRO A 143 -18.39 5.15 -16.92
C PRO A 143 -19.57 4.17 -17.00
N GLY A 144 -20.65 4.48 -16.28
CA GLY A 144 -21.86 3.64 -16.23
C GLY A 144 -21.73 2.36 -15.39
N THR A 145 -20.62 2.17 -14.67
CA THR A 145 -20.39 0.97 -13.83
C THR A 145 -19.84 1.33 -12.45
N THR A 146 -19.76 0.34 -11.57
CA THR A 146 -19.03 0.41 -10.29
C THR A 146 -17.63 -0.20 -10.35
N ASN A 147 -17.20 -0.68 -11.52
CA ASN A 147 -15.90 -1.32 -11.71
C ASN A 147 -14.80 -0.27 -11.62
N ALA A 148 -13.89 -0.46 -10.67
CA ALA A 148 -12.75 0.42 -10.44
C ALA A 148 -11.46 -0.19 -11.00
N ASP A 149 -10.65 0.63 -11.68
CA ASP A 149 -9.31 0.24 -12.12
C ASP A 149 -8.21 0.78 -11.19
N LYS A 150 -8.52 1.82 -10.42
CA LYS A 150 -7.68 2.33 -9.33
C LYS A 150 -8.53 2.55 -8.10
N SER A 151 -7.96 2.28 -6.93
CA SER A 151 -8.62 2.57 -5.65
C SER A 151 -7.61 2.85 -4.55
N LEU A 152 -8.06 3.62 -3.56
CA LEU A 152 -7.41 3.75 -2.27
C LEU A 152 -8.48 3.91 -1.20
N PHE A 153 -8.07 3.83 0.06
CA PHE A 153 -8.93 4.20 1.17
C PHE A 153 -8.17 4.98 2.23
N VAL A 154 -8.92 5.78 2.98
CA VAL A 154 -8.48 6.46 4.20
C VAL A 154 -9.30 5.94 5.36
N ALA A 155 -8.64 5.41 6.38
CA ALA A 155 -9.28 4.97 7.62
C ALA A 155 -8.96 5.96 8.74
N ILE A 156 -10.00 6.47 9.41
CA ILE A 156 -9.90 7.39 10.54
C ILE A 156 -10.51 6.71 11.76
N PRO A 157 -9.72 6.34 12.79
CA PRO A 157 -10.23 5.65 13.97
C PRO A 157 -11.30 6.46 14.70
N SER A 158 -12.21 5.79 15.43
CA SER A 158 -13.22 6.46 16.25
C SER A 158 -12.57 7.32 17.35
N SER A 159 -13.12 8.51 17.59
CA SER A 159 -12.76 9.39 18.70
C SER A 159 -13.63 9.16 19.93
N ALA A 160 -14.75 8.44 19.78
CA ALA A 160 -15.59 8.03 20.90
C ALA A 160 -14.86 7.02 21.79
N THR A 161 -14.06 6.14 21.17
CA THR A 161 -13.25 5.13 21.89
C THR A 161 -11.80 5.55 22.15
N ASP A 162 -11.22 6.43 21.33
CA ASP A 162 -9.90 7.04 21.55
C ASP A 162 -10.00 8.57 21.40
N ALA A 163 -10.32 9.27 22.50
CA ALA A 163 -10.37 10.73 22.51
C ALA A 163 -9.03 11.39 22.11
N GLY A 164 -7.91 10.67 22.25
CA GLY A 164 -6.58 11.14 21.85
C GLY A 164 -6.46 11.37 20.35
N VAL A 165 -7.29 10.71 19.52
CA VAL A 165 -7.38 10.94 18.07
C VAL A 165 -7.66 12.40 17.73
N ARG A 166 -8.44 13.10 18.56
CA ARG A 166 -8.80 14.49 18.35
C ARG A 166 -7.70 15.48 18.71
N THR A 167 -6.54 15.03 19.19
CA THR A 167 -5.46 15.97 19.50
C THR A 167 -4.97 16.63 18.22
N THR A 168 -4.90 17.96 18.19
CA THR A 168 -4.40 18.73 17.04
C THR A 168 -3.04 18.19 16.57
N GLY A 169 -2.90 17.98 15.27
CA GLY A 169 -1.72 17.39 14.63
C GLY A 169 -1.78 15.86 14.52
N THR A 170 -2.76 15.19 15.13
CA THR A 170 -2.96 13.75 14.99
C THR A 170 -3.48 13.42 13.59
N GLY A 171 -2.90 12.42 12.94
CA GLY A 171 -3.25 12.06 11.58
C GLY A 171 -2.38 10.98 10.96
N ALA A 172 -2.70 10.67 9.72
CA ALA A 172 -1.92 9.80 8.86
C ALA A 172 -1.79 10.43 7.48
N SER A 173 -0.65 10.23 6.83
CA SER A 173 -0.45 10.65 5.45
C SER A 173 0.48 9.71 4.71
N TRP A 174 0.34 9.65 3.39
CA TRP A 174 1.30 9.05 2.49
C TRP A 174 1.20 9.67 1.11
N SER A 175 2.29 9.60 0.36
CA SER A 175 2.33 10.05 -1.03
C SER A 175 3.43 9.35 -1.80
N TYR A 176 3.14 9.04 -3.05
CA TYR A 176 4.12 8.76 -4.08
C TYR A 176 4.60 10.07 -4.69
N TYR A 177 5.89 10.37 -4.52
CA TYR A 177 6.51 11.57 -5.08
C TYR A 177 7.26 11.28 -6.39
N THR A 178 7.49 10.01 -6.70
CA THR A 178 7.81 9.52 -8.05
C THR A 178 6.86 8.37 -8.41
N ALA A 179 7.07 7.71 -9.55
CA ALA A 179 6.29 6.53 -9.92
C ALA A 179 6.44 5.37 -8.92
N THR A 180 7.60 5.25 -8.27
CA THR A 180 7.95 4.12 -7.40
C THR A 180 8.27 4.52 -5.97
N ASP A 181 8.68 5.77 -5.73
CA ASP A 181 9.15 6.22 -4.43
C ASP A 181 8.06 6.92 -3.65
N TYR A 182 8.00 6.59 -2.37
CA TYR A 182 6.91 7.01 -1.50
C TYR A 182 7.41 7.40 -0.11
N THR A 183 6.57 8.16 0.58
CA THR A 183 6.71 8.48 1.99
C THR A 183 5.38 8.30 2.71
N TYR A 184 5.44 8.04 4.01
CA TYR A 184 4.27 8.05 4.88
C TYR A 184 4.63 8.57 6.28
N SER A 185 3.61 9.06 6.97
CA SER A 185 3.71 9.55 8.34
C SER A 185 2.47 9.17 9.14
N LEU A 186 2.68 8.76 10.39
CA LEU A 186 1.65 8.59 11.42
C LEU A 186 2.02 9.47 12.60
N VAL A 187 1.12 10.34 13.00
CA VAL A 187 1.32 11.24 14.14
C VAL A 187 0.15 11.07 15.10
N ARG A 188 0.43 10.81 16.37
CA ARG A 188 -0.56 10.85 17.45
C ARG A 188 0.12 11.28 18.76
N PRO A 189 -0.63 11.57 19.82
CA PRO A 189 -0.02 11.92 21.10
C PRO A 189 0.98 10.85 21.56
N GLY A 190 2.20 11.30 21.80
CA GLY A 190 3.30 10.48 22.32
C GLY A 190 4.11 9.69 21.31
N VAL A 191 3.70 9.61 20.04
CA VAL A 191 4.46 8.90 19.00
C VAL A 191 4.33 9.54 17.62
N ARG A 192 5.44 9.53 16.88
CA ARG A 192 5.51 9.84 15.45
C ARG A 192 6.27 8.75 14.73
N LEU A 193 5.72 8.22 13.65
CA LEU A 193 6.40 7.32 12.73
C LEU A 193 6.51 8.02 11.38
N THR A 194 7.71 8.11 10.85
CA THR A 194 7.96 8.53 9.46
C THR A 194 8.61 7.39 8.71
N GLY A 195 8.14 7.13 7.50
CA GLY A 195 8.72 6.13 6.62
C GLY A 195 8.93 6.66 5.20
N TYR A 196 9.92 6.09 4.54
CA TYR A 196 10.22 6.30 3.13
C TYR A 196 10.60 4.97 2.49
N GLY A 197 10.36 4.83 1.20
CA GLY A 197 10.57 3.58 0.50
C GLY A 197 10.48 3.72 -1.01
N SER A 198 10.76 2.62 -1.69
CA SER A 198 10.64 2.49 -3.14
C SER A 198 10.01 1.15 -3.50
N ASP A 199 9.28 1.12 -4.61
CA ASP A 199 8.75 -0.08 -5.27
C ASP A 199 9.64 -0.59 -6.42
N ASP A 200 10.77 0.07 -6.69
CA ASP A 200 11.71 -0.33 -7.76
C ASP A 200 12.46 -1.63 -7.40
N GLY A 201 12.29 -2.67 -8.23
CA GLY A 201 12.87 -3.99 -7.98
C GLY A 201 12.31 -4.75 -6.77
N GLY A 202 11.24 -4.25 -6.14
CA GLY A 202 10.60 -4.80 -4.95
C GLY A 202 10.42 -3.76 -3.86
N ARG A 203 9.32 -3.83 -3.10
CA ARG A 203 8.99 -2.82 -2.10
C ARG A 203 10.02 -2.81 -0.96
N SER A 204 10.46 -1.61 -0.58
CA SER A 204 11.36 -1.36 0.55
C SER A 204 10.82 -0.30 1.48
N THR A 205 11.18 -0.33 2.76
CA THR A 205 10.77 0.65 3.77
C THR A 205 11.90 0.93 4.74
N LEU A 206 12.12 2.22 5.00
CA LEU A 206 13.08 2.77 5.97
C LEU A 206 12.27 3.63 6.94
N ASN A 207 12.35 3.32 8.23
CA ASN A 207 11.46 3.88 9.24
C ASN A 207 12.22 4.60 10.33
N THR A 208 11.65 5.71 10.79
CA THR A 208 12.05 6.43 12.00
C THR A 208 10.84 6.52 12.91
N LEU A 209 10.94 5.90 14.08
CA LEU A 209 9.96 5.96 15.15
C LEU A 209 10.47 6.87 16.26
N GLU A 210 9.70 7.89 16.61
CA GLU A 210 10.03 8.84 17.66
C GLU A 210 8.99 8.78 18.77
N LYS A 211 9.49 8.74 20.01
CA LYS A 211 8.66 9.00 21.19
C LYS A 211 8.58 10.51 21.36
N THR A 212 7.42 11.09 21.09
CA THR A 212 7.20 12.54 21.19
C THR A 212 6.73 12.98 22.58
N ALA A 213 6.28 12.04 23.42
CA ALA A 213 5.90 12.32 24.80
C ALA A 213 7.13 12.45 25.70
N THR A 214 7.10 13.43 26.59
CA THR A 214 8.13 13.66 27.63
C THR A 214 7.96 12.73 28.83
N GLY A 215 6.75 12.23 29.08
CA GLY A 215 6.44 11.34 30.20
C GLY A 215 6.93 9.90 30.05
N SER A 216 6.82 9.13 31.13
CA SER A 216 7.12 7.69 31.16
C SER A 216 6.20 6.91 30.23
N GLY A 217 6.77 6.05 29.40
CA GLY A 217 6.05 5.25 28.42
C GLY A 217 6.93 4.86 27.25
N CYS A 218 6.40 4.01 26.38
CA CYS A 218 7.10 3.49 25.22
C CYS A 218 6.33 3.80 23.94
N ALA A 219 7.05 4.22 22.91
CA ALA A 219 6.57 4.24 21.54
C ALA A 219 6.94 2.93 20.86
N SER A 220 6.04 2.40 20.04
CA SER A 220 6.28 1.23 19.19
C SER A 220 5.71 1.47 17.80
N ALA A 221 6.29 0.81 16.80
CA ALA A 221 5.74 0.80 15.45
C ALA A 221 5.96 -0.55 14.78
N ASN A 222 5.06 -0.86 13.86
CA ASN A 222 5.11 -2.04 13.03
C ASN A 222 4.73 -1.65 11.60
N VAL A 223 5.48 -2.17 10.63
CA VAL A 223 5.19 -2.03 9.21
C VAL A 223 5.08 -3.43 8.63
N LYS A 224 3.95 -3.68 7.97
CA LYS A 224 3.55 -5.00 7.46
C LYS A 224 3.24 -4.92 5.97
N VAL A 225 3.72 -5.91 5.21
CA VAL A 225 3.37 -6.16 3.81
C VAL A 225 3.13 -7.66 3.66
N GLY A 226 1.90 -8.07 3.31
CA GLY A 226 1.52 -9.48 3.38
C GLY A 226 1.75 -10.04 4.79
N ASP A 227 2.44 -11.17 4.92
CA ASP A 227 2.81 -11.75 6.22
C ASP A 227 4.16 -11.24 6.77
N VAL A 228 4.90 -10.47 5.98
CA VAL A 228 6.21 -9.95 6.37
C VAL A 228 6.02 -8.67 7.18
N ASN A 229 6.73 -8.57 8.29
CA ASN A 229 6.70 -7.38 9.13
C ASN A 229 8.11 -6.95 9.60
N THR A 230 8.23 -5.68 9.93
CA THR A 230 9.39 -5.06 10.59
C THR A 230 8.88 -4.12 11.67
N SER A 231 9.63 -3.95 12.77
CA SER A 231 9.19 -3.17 13.91
C SER A 231 10.33 -2.49 14.64
N GLY A 232 9.99 -1.48 15.41
CA GLY A 232 10.89 -0.77 16.31
C GLY A 232 10.15 -0.28 17.55
N SER A 233 10.89 -0.02 18.62
CA SER A 233 10.33 0.56 19.85
C SER A 233 11.37 1.39 20.59
N THR A 234 10.93 2.38 21.36
CA THR A 234 11.79 3.20 22.22
C THR A 234 11.01 3.75 23.43
N CYS A 235 11.64 3.70 24.61
CA CYS A 235 11.05 4.21 25.87
C CYS A 235 11.86 5.38 26.47
N THR A 236 13.16 5.42 26.18
CA THR A 236 14.16 6.26 26.86
C THR A 236 14.63 7.48 26.05
N GLY A 237 14.08 7.69 24.84
CA GLY A 237 14.15 8.97 24.12
C GLY A 237 15.29 9.06 23.10
N THR A 238 14.90 9.07 21.83
CA THR A 238 15.43 9.88 20.70
C THR A 238 14.72 9.39 19.44
N ALA A 239 15.03 8.19 18.98
CA ALA A 239 14.28 7.49 17.94
C ALA A 239 14.65 5.99 17.93
N ALA A 240 13.83 5.18 17.27
CA ALA A 240 14.19 3.83 16.83
C ALA A 240 14.14 3.78 15.31
N TYR A 241 15.13 3.13 14.70
CA TYR A 241 15.25 2.99 13.25
C TYR A 241 15.12 1.52 12.89
N PHE A 242 14.33 1.23 11.86
CA PHE A 242 14.13 -0.13 11.38
C PHE A 242 13.74 -0.12 9.91
N SER A 243 14.09 -1.19 9.21
CA SER A 243 13.90 -1.25 7.77
C SER A 243 13.57 -2.66 7.31
N ARG A 244 13.09 -2.74 6.06
CA ARG A 244 12.86 -4.00 5.36
C ARG A 244 12.91 -3.79 3.86
N TRP A 245 13.40 -4.79 3.14
CA TRP A 245 13.48 -4.83 1.67
C TRP A 245 12.82 -6.10 1.14
N ASN A 246 12.67 -6.17 -0.18
CA ASN A 246 12.12 -7.33 -0.90
C ASN A 246 10.70 -7.69 -0.42
N LEU A 247 9.87 -6.66 -0.28
CA LEU A 247 8.44 -6.79 0.05
C LEU A 247 7.60 -6.81 -1.23
N ASP A 248 6.41 -7.39 -1.16
CA ASP A 248 5.45 -7.37 -2.26
C ASP A 248 4.01 -7.17 -1.78
N GLY A 249 3.33 -6.17 -2.35
CA GLY A 249 1.95 -5.81 -2.04
C GLY A 249 1.80 -4.52 -1.21
N GLY A 250 0.56 -4.28 -0.78
CA GLY A 250 0.21 -3.10 0.01
C GLY A 250 0.90 -3.06 1.38
N LEU A 251 1.25 -1.86 1.83
CA LEU A 251 1.97 -1.62 3.07
C LEU A 251 1.00 -1.07 4.11
N THR A 252 0.96 -1.71 5.28
CA THR A 252 0.26 -1.21 6.46
C THR A 252 1.28 -0.75 7.48
N ALA A 253 1.27 0.53 7.82
CA ALA A 253 2.06 1.07 8.91
C ALA A 253 1.17 1.27 10.14
N LYS A 254 1.69 0.96 11.33
CA LYS A 254 1.03 1.15 12.62
C LYS A 254 2.01 1.78 13.61
N ALA A 255 1.58 2.79 14.33
CA ALA A 255 2.36 3.47 15.36
C ALA A 255 1.53 3.57 16.65
N CYS A 256 2.13 3.19 17.78
CA CYS A 256 1.48 3.11 19.07
C CYS A 256 2.28 3.84 20.14
N TYR A 257 1.57 4.39 21.13
CA TYR A 257 2.18 4.89 22.35
C TYR A 257 1.47 4.26 23.54
N LYS A 258 2.27 3.71 24.45
CA LYS A 258 1.84 3.11 25.71
C LYS A 258 2.45 3.89 26.87
N PRO A 259 1.71 4.84 27.48
CA PRO A 259 2.13 5.45 28.75
C PRO A 259 2.13 4.40 29.87
N THR A 260 2.85 4.66 30.96
CA THR A 260 2.91 3.71 32.10
C THR A 260 1.59 3.54 32.84
N SER A 261 0.71 4.54 32.79
CA SER A 261 -0.52 4.62 33.60
C SER A 261 -1.82 4.54 32.79
N ALA A 262 -1.75 4.31 31.48
CA ALA A 262 -2.94 4.24 30.63
C ALA A 262 -2.77 3.18 29.53
N ALA A 263 -3.88 2.85 28.87
CA ALA A 263 -3.90 1.88 27.79
C ALA A 263 -3.01 2.32 26.62
N GLU A 264 -2.50 1.33 25.88
CA GLU A 264 -1.86 1.60 24.59
C GLU A 264 -2.92 2.09 23.62
N ALA A 265 -2.53 3.08 22.81
CA ALA A 265 -3.37 3.51 21.71
C ALA A 265 -2.51 3.70 20.45
N CYS A 266 -3.14 3.49 19.30
CA CYS A 266 -2.44 3.30 18.04
C CYS A 266 -3.14 4.03 16.89
N LEU A 267 -2.37 4.40 15.88
CA LEU A 267 -2.87 4.75 14.54
C LEU A 267 -2.32 3.79 13.51
N SER A 268 -3.05 3.62 12.41
CA SER A 268 -2.58 2.88 11.25
C SER A 268 -2.94 3.57 9.94
N THR A 269 -2.18 3.28 8.90
CA THR A 269 -2.47 3.70 7.53
C THR A 269 -2.12 2.58 6.56
N TYR A 270 -2.78 2.58 5.41
CA TYR A 270 -2.53 1.64 4.32
C TYR A 270 -2.11 2.40 3.06
N LEU A 271 -0.97 1.97 2.52
CA LEU A 271 -0.40 2.44 1.26
C LEU A 271 -0.56 1.32 0.22
N PRO A 272 -1.45 1.47 -0.78
CA PRO A 272 -1.59 0.48 -1.84
C PRO A 272 -0.28 0.33 -2.63
N LYS A 273 -0.11 -0.83 -3.27
CA LYS A 273 0.89 -0.97 -4.33
C LYS A 273 0.29 -0.41 -5.62
N PRO A 274 0.98 0.50 -6.34
CA PRO A 274 0.54 0.92 -7.65
C PRO A 274 0.49 -0.28 -8.60
N VAL A 275 -0.56 -0.33 -9.43
CA VAL A 275 -0.83 -1.39 -10.42
C VAL A 275 -0.83 -0.86 -11.83
#